data_AF-A0A4P6WN73-F1
#
_entry.id   AF-A0A4P6WN73-F1
#
_cell.length_a   1.000
_cell.length_b   1.000
_cell.length_c   1.000
_cell.angle_alpha   90.00
_cell.angle_beta   90.00
_cell.angle_gamma   90.00
#
_symmetry.space_group_name_H-M   'P 1'
#
loop_
_entity.id
_entity.type
_entity.pdbx_description
1 polymer ?
#
loop_
_entity_poly.entity_id
_entity_poly.type
_entity_poly.pdbx_seq_one_letter_code
_entity_poly.pdbx_strand_id
1 'polypeptide(L)'
;MRFITLFTLLFALPLHAEDHDYGPPISRCLNKHTIPYINTTIPAENIVNDAYKECEDIVNEWNNERASLPKEMVIKQNKEFREMYVRMIDTRRKTDVNKR
;
A
#
# COMPACT_ATOMS: atom_id res chain seq x y z
N MET A 1 59.06 -18.15 12.45
CA MET A 1 57.74 -18.81 12.65
C MET A 1 56.65 -17.76 12.51
N ARG A 2 55.52 -18.18 11.94
CA ARG A 2 54.51 -17.39 11.22
C ARG A 2 53.68 -16.48 12.14
N PHE A 3 53.57 -15.19 11.82
CA PHE A 3 52.49 -14.33 12.28
C PHE A 3 51.37 -14.35 11.24
N ILE A 4 50.25 -14.98 11.57
CA ILE A 4 49.05 -15.00 10.73
C ILE A 4 48.10 -13.95 11.29
N THR A 5 48.03 -12.79 10.66
CA THR A 5 46.97 -11.79 10.89
C THR A 5 45.71 -12.25 10.16
N LEU A 6 44.70 -12.72 10.91
CA LEU A 6 43.37 -12.98 10.35
C LEU A 6 42.64 -11.65 10.15
N PHE A 7 42.50 -11.23 8.88
CA PHE A 7 41.63 -10.14 8.47
C PHE A 7 40.20 -10.69 8.34
N THR A 8 39.37 -10.53 9.37
CA THR A 8 37.94 -10.84 9.28
C THR A 8 37.22 -9.72 8.55
N LEU A 9 36.95 -9.92 7.26
CA LEU A 9 35.99 -9.13 6.48
C LEU A 9 34.58 -9.46 6.98
N LEU A 10 34.04 -8.60 7.84
CA LEU A 10 32.61 -8.55 8.17
C LEU A 10 31.86 -8.06 6.92
N PHE A 11 31.42 -8.99 6.07
CA PHE A 11 30.40 -8.70 5.08
C PHE A 11 29.10 -8.43 5.83
N ALA A 12 28.79 -7.16 6.05
CA ALA A 12 27.45 -6.73 6.38
C ALA A 12 26.58 -6.96 5.13
N LEU A 13 25.95 -8.13 5.04
CA LEU A 13 24.88 -8.34 4.08
C LEU A 13 23.77 -7.35 4.42
N PRO A 14 23.37 -6.46 3.50
CA PRO A 14 22.16 -5.67 3.72
C PRO A 14 21.02 -6.66 3.83
N LEU A 15 20.47 -6.78 5.04
CA LEU A 15 19.21 -7.46 5.26
C LEU A 15 18.16 -6.58 4.58
N HIS A 16 17.93 -6.80 3.29
CA HIS A 16 16.71 -6.33 2.65
C HIS A 16 15.59 -7.11 3.33
N ALA A 17 15.02 -6.53 4.38
CA ALA A 17 13.68 -6.90 4.78
C ALA A 17 12.83 -6.72 3.52
N GLU A 18 12.44 -7.82 2.88
CA GLU A 18 11.28 -7.76 2.01
C GLU A 18 10.18 -7.20 2.89
N ASP A 19 9.70 -5.99 2.59
CA ASP A 19 8.44 -5.51 3.11
C ASP A 19 7.39 -6.51 2.61
N HIS A 20 7.14 -7.54 3.41
CA HIS A 20 6.06 -8.47 3.17
C HIS A 20 4.80 -7.64 3.25
N ASP A 21 4.27 -7.30 2.08
CA ASP A 21 3.05 -6.51 1.96
C ASP A 21 1.89 -7.45 2.34
N TYR A 22 1.60 -7.50 3.64
CA TYR A 22 0.55 -8.35 4.18
C TYR A 22 -0.81 -7.77 3.81
N GLY A 23 -1.63 -8.53 3.09
CA GLY A 23 -2.99 -8.14 2.74
C GLY A 23 -3.48 -8.78 1.45
N PRO A 24 -4.80 -8.69 1.17
CA PRO A 24 -5.36 -9.13 -0.11
C PRO A 24 -4.74 -8.34 -1.28
N PRO A 25 -4.62 -8.94 -2.48
CA PRO A 25 -3.98 -8.32 -3.64
C PRO A 25 -4.45 -6.88 -3.93
N ILE A 26 -5.75 -6.61 -3.81
CA ILE A 26 -6.32 -5.27 -3.99
C ILE A 26 -5.73 -4.24 -3.03
N SER A 27 -5.55 -4.60 -1.76
CA SER A 27 -4.99 -3.68 -0.77
C SER A 27 -3.51 -3.39 -1.03
N ARG A 28 -2.75 -4.39 -1.46
CA ARG A 28 -1.33 -4.24 -1.82
C ARG A 28 -1.16 -3.29 -3.00
N CYS A 29 -1.95 -3.49 -4.06
CA CYS A 29 -1.92 -2.61 -5.21
C CYS A 29 -2.32 -1.17 -4.84
N LEU A 30 -3.44 -1.00 -4.14
CA LEU A 30 -3.86 0.33 -3.71
C LEU A 30 -2.83 1.00 -2.78
N ASN A 31 -2.21 0.27 -1.86
CA ASN A 31 -1.14 0.80 -1.01
C ASN A 31 0.05 1.29 -1.83
N LYS A 32 0.52 0.48 -2.79
CA LYS A 32 1.62 0.83 -3.69
C LYS A 32 1.35 2.13 -4.45
N HIS A 33 0.10 2.38 -4.85
CA HIS A 33 -0.28 3.55 -5.65
C HIS A 33 -0.87 4.71 -4.84
N THR A 34 -1.05 4.59 -3.52
CA THR A 34 -1.58 5.66 -2.66
C THR A 34 -0.57 6.16 -1.62
N ILE A 35 0.18 5.26 -0.98
CA ILE A 35 1.09 5.60 0.12
C ILE A 35 2.18 6.61 -0.30
N PRO A 36 2.85 6.45 -1.46
CA PRO A 36 3.88 7.41 -1.89
C PRO A 36 3.35 8.84 -2.06
N TYR A 37 2.04 8.99 -2.31
CA TYR A 37 1.42 10.28 -2.62
C TYR A 37 0.75 10.95 -1.40
N ILE A 38 0.83 10.35 -0.21
CA ILE A 38 0.20 10.86 1.01
C ILE A 38 0.61 12.30 1.29
N ASN A 39 1.88 12.66 1.13
CA ASN A 39 2.36 14.00 1.50
C ASN A 39 2.33 15.02 0.34
N THR A 40 1.66 14.70 -0.76
CA THR A 40 1.49 15.62 -1.89
C THR A 40 0.34 16.60 -1.67
N THR A 41 0.26 17.64 -2.50
CA THR A 41 -0.88 18.58 -2.55
C THR A 41 -2.08 18.05 -3.36
N ILE A 42 -1.95 16.88 -3.99
CA ILE A 42 -3.00 16.28 -4.81
C ILE A 42 -4.18 15.89 -3.90
N PRO A 43 -5.45 16.20 -4.25
CA PRO A 43 -6.60 15.76 -3.47
C PRO A 43 -6.60 14.25 -3.24
N ALA A 44 -6.94 13.81 -2.02
CA ALA A 44 -6.92 12.38 -1.66
C ALA A 44 -7.81 11.54 -2.58
N GLU A 45 -8.98 12.08 -2.96
CA GLU A 45 -9.88 11.42 -3.92
C GLU A 45 -9.23 11.15 -5.28
N ASN A 46 -8.41 12.08 -5.78
CA ASN A 46 -7.73 11.92 -7.06
C ASN A 46 -6.67 10.83 -6.98
N ILE A 47 -5.86 10.83 -5.91
CA ILE A 47 -4.87 9.78 -5.65
C ILE A 47 -5.53 8.41 -5.62
N VAL A 48 -6.65 8.27 -4.91
CA VAL A 48 -7.38 7.00 -4.81
C VAL A 48 -8.00 6.62 -6.16
N ASN A 49 -8.64 7.55 -6.87
CA ASN A 49 -9.23 7.26 -8.18
C ASN A 49 -8.18 6.78 -9.18
N ASP A 50 -7.01 7.41 -9.22
CA ASP A 50 -5.93 7.00 -10.12
C ASP A 50 -5.36 5.65 -9.70
N ALA A 51 -5.19 5.38 -8.40
CA ALA A 51 -4.82 4.05 -7.92
C ALA A 51 -5.82 2.96 -8.32
N TYR A 52 -7.13 3.25 -8.30
CA TYR A 52 -8.15 2.30 -8.77
C TYR A 52 -8.08 2.03 -10.28
N LYS A 53 -7.62 2.99 -11.10
CA LYS A 53 -7.37 2.78 -12.54
C LYS A 53 -6.12 1.92 -12.76
N GLU A 54 -5.04 2.22 -12.04
CA GLU A 54 -3.79 1.45 -12.13
C GLU A 54 -3.97 -0.01 -11.65
N CYS A 55 -4.91 -0.25 -10.73
CA CYS A 55 -5.22 -1.57 -10.18
C CYS A 55 -6.48 -2.22 -10.78
N GLU A 56 -6.93 -1.80 -11.97
CA GLU A 56 -8.22 -2.21 -12.55
C GLU A 56 -8.37 -3.74 -12.67
N ASP A 57 -7.33 -4.43 -13.13
CA ASP A 57 -7.30 -5.89 -13.26
C ASP A 57 -7.53 -6.59 -11.91
N ILE A 58 -6.83 -6.14 -10.86
CA ILE A 58 -6.93 -6.68 -9.51
C ILE A 58 -8.29 -6.32 -8.88
N VAL A 59 -8.83 -5.13 -9.17
CA VAL A 59 -10.19 -4.73 -8.73
C VAL A 59 -11.24 -5.63 -9.37
N ASN A 60 -11.07 -5.96 -10.65
CA ASN A 60 -11.97 -6.86 -11.36
C ASN A 60 -11.89 -8.29 -10.79
N GLU A 61 -10.70 -8.81 -10.52
CA GLU A 61 -10.51 -10.10 -9.84
C GLU A 61 -11.18 -10.12 -8.46
N TRP A 62 -10.96 -9.09 -7.65
CA TRP A 62 -11.58 -8.95 -6.32
C TRP A 62 -13.12 -8.88 -6.37
N ASN A 63 -13.68 -8.33 -7.44
CA ASN A 63 -15.13 -8.34 -7.67
C ASN A 63 -15.62 -9.73 -8.10
N ASN A 64 -14.86 -10.42 -8.94
CA ASN A 64 -15.18 -11.78 -9.39
C ASN A 64 -15.16 -12.79 -8.24
N GLU A 65 -14.19 -12.71 -7.33
CA GLU A 65 -14.13 -13.54 -6.12
C GLU A 65 -15.37 -13.37 -5.22
N ARG A 66 -16.03 -12.21 -5.30
CA ARG A 66 -17.22 -11.85 -4.53
C ARG A 66 -18.50 -11.89 -5.36
N ALA A 67 -18.47 -12.48 -6.55
CA ALA A 67 -19.63 -12.55 -7.45
C ALA A 67 -20.81 -13.35 -6.87
N SER A 68 -20.56 -14.21 -5.89
CA SER A 68 -21.62 -14.95 -5.18
C SER A 68 -22.39 -14.11 -4.15
N LEU A 69 -21.90 -12.92 -3.80
CA LEU A 69 -22.56 -12.02 -2.86
C LEU A 69 -23.68 -11.21 -3.55
N PRO A 70 -24.66 -10.73 -2.78
CA PRO A 70 -25.66 -9.81 -3.31
C PRO A 70 -25.03 -8.55 -3.93
N LYS A 71 -25.52 -8.13 -5.10
CA LYS A 71 -24.91 -7.05 -5.89
C LYS A 71 -24.84 -5.74 -5.11
N GLU A 72 -25.88 -5.41 -4.36
CA GLU A 72 -25.95 -4.23 -3.50
C GLU A 72 -24.91 -4.26 -2.38
N MET A 73 -24.59 -5.45 -1.86
CA MET A 73 -23.55 -5.64 -0.86
C MET A 73 -22.16 -5.36 -1.44
N VAL A 74 -21.87 -5.91 -2.63
CA VAL A 74 -20.58 -5.68 -3.32
C VAL A 74 -20.37 -4.19 -3.62
N ILE A 75 -21.42 -3.52 -4.13
CA ILE A 75 -21.38 -2.08 -4.42
C ILE A 75 -21.11 -1.27 -3.13
N LYS A 76 -21.82 -1.59 -2.04
CA LYS A 76 -21.64 -0.92 -0.75
C LYS A 76 -20.21 -1.12 -0.21
N GLN A 77 -19.72 -2.35 -0.20
CA GLN A 77 -18.36 -2.65 0.28
C GLN A 77 -17.30 -1.94 -0.56
N ASN A 78 -17.44 -1.90 -1.88
CA ASN A 78 -16.49 -1.19 -2.75
C ASN A 78 -16.47 0.31 -2.47
N LYS A 79 -17.64 0.91 -2.25
CA LYS A 79 -17.76 2.32 -1.85
C LYS A 79 -17.07 2.57 -0.51
N GLU A 80 -17.39 1.79 0.52
CA GLU A 80 -16.82 1.94 1.86
C GLU A 80 -15.29 1.75 1.85
N PHE A 81 -14.79 0.80 1.06
CA PHE A 81 -13.37 0.54 0.92
C PHE A 81 -12.64 1.70 0.23
N ARG A 82 -13.22 2.27 -0.84
CA ARG A 82 -12.67 3.48 -1.48
C ARG A 82 -12.65 4.66 -0.50
N GLU A 83 -13.74 4.89 0.22
CA GLU A 83 -13.84 5.96 1.23
C GLU A 83 -12.88 5.78 2.40
N MET A 84 -12.56 4.54 2.77
CA MET A 84 -11.52 4.24 3.76
C MET A 84 -10.15 4.75 3.30
N TYR A 85 -9.74 4.51 2.04
CA TYR A 85 -8.45 4.99 1.52
C TYR A 85 -8.37 6.52 1.48
N VAL A 86 -9.45 7.20 1.05
CA VAL A 86 -9.50 8.67 1.05
C VAL A 86 -9.29 9.20 2.48
N ARG A 87 -10.05 8.68 3.45
CA ARG A 87 -9.92 9.07 4.87
C ARG A 87 -8.56 8.72 5.46
N MET A 88 -7.94 7.62 5.05
CA MET A 88 -6.60 7.23 5.48
C MET A 88 -5.58 8.29 5.07
N ILE A 89 -5.60 8.74 3.81
CA ILE A 89 -4.68 9.77 3.32
C ILE A 89 -4.88 11.09 4.07
N ASP A 90 -6.13 11.56 4.18
CA ASP A 90 -6.44 12.82 4.86
C ASP A 90 -6.05 12.80 6.34
N THR A 91 -6.28 11.68 7.03
CA THR A 91 -5.87 11.51 8.43
C THR A 91 -4.36 11.56 8.57
N ARG A 92 -3.62 10.82 7.72
CA ARG A 92 -2.16 10.82 7.76
C ARG A 92 -1.56 12.20 7.49
N ARG A 93 -2.11 12.95 6.53
CA ARG A 93 -1.74 14.35 6.27
C ARG A 93 -1.90 15.23 7.50
N LYS A 94 -3.07 15.16 8.17
CA LYS A 94 -3.33 15.94 9.39
C LYS A 94 -2.37 15.60 10.51
N THR A 95 -2.10 14.31 10.72
CA THR A 95 -1.15 13.86 11.73
C THR A 95 0.27 14.35 11.46
N ASP A 96 0.73 14.31 10.21
CA ASP A 96 2.08 14.75 9.87
C ASP A 96 2.24 16.27 9.91
N VAL A 97 1.20 17.04 9.61
CA VAL A 97 1.16 18.49 9.87
C VAL A 97 1.28 18.78 11.37
N ASN A 98 0.57 18.02 12.22
CA ASN A 98 0.60 18.21 13.68
C ASN A 98 1.90 17.75 14.37
N LYS A 99 2.79 17.05 13.66
CA LYS A 99 4.12 16.65 14.16
C LYS A 99 5.20 17.72 13.91
N ARG A 100 4.92 18.73 13.07
CA ARG A 100 5.83 19.84 12.75
C ARG A 100 5.56 21.02 13.67
#